data_AF-A0A352YWR4-F1
#
_entry.id   AF-A0A352YWR4-F1
#
_cell.length_a   1.000
_cell.length_b   1.000
_cell.length_c   1.000
_cell.angle_alpha   90.00
_cell.angle_beta   90.00
_cell.angle_gamma   90.00
#
_symmetry.space_group_name_H-M   'P 1'
#
loop_
_entity.id
_entity.type
_entity.pdbx_description
1 polymer ?
#
loop_
_entity_poly.entity_id
_entity_poly.type
_entity_poly.pdbx_seq_one_letter_code
_entity_poly.pdbx_strand_id
1 'polypeptide(L)' 'MPVVVWKADLKFYDGGWKYDLLDYTENHSKLGYIHNAYRVLLTRGRDWVILYFPDIWELNSTYEYFRNAGFIELSGLKN' A
#
# COMPACT_ATOMS: atom_id res chain seq x y z
N MET A 1 -3.06 11.23 -12.03
CA MET A 1 -1.95 10.49 -11.41
C MET A 1 -2.10 10.55 -9.90
N PRO A 2 -2.55 9.48 -9.23
CA PRO A 2 -2.62 9.44 -7.77
C PRO A 2 -1.22 9.22 -7.16
N VAL A 3 -0.98 9.88 -6.03
CA VAL A 3 0.11 9.55 -5.09
C VAL A 3 -0.55 8.89 -3.88
N VAL A 4 -0.14 7.67 -3.56
CA VAL A 4 -0.68 6.91 -2.43
C VAL A 4 0.40 6.77 -1.38
N VAL A 5 0.17 7.36 -0.21
CA VAL A 5 0.97 7.12 0.99
C VAL A 5 0.49 5.81 1.60
N TRP A 6 1.29 4.76 1.46
CA TRP A 6 0.95 3.44 1.96
C TRP A 6 1.10 3.40 3.48
N LYS A 7 0.08 2.92 4.17
CA LYS A 7 0.08 2.80 5.63
C LYS A 7 0.24 1.34 6.06
N ALA A 8 0.69 1.13 7.29
CA ALA A 8 0.80 -0.20 7.89
C ALA A 8 -0.56 -0.86 8.19
N ASP A 9 -1.69 -0.22 7.83
CA ASP A 9 -3.04 -0.75 7.98
C ASP A 9 -3.35 -1.90 7.00
N LEU A 10 -2.68 -1.94 5.85
CA LEU A 10 -2.75 -3.01 4.86
C LEU A 10 -1.34 -3.42 4.44
N LYS A 11 -0.92 -4.64 4.76
CA LYS A 11 0.43 -5.16 4.49
C LYS A 11 0.37 -6.42 3.65
N PHE A 12 1.35 -6.62 2.77
CA PHE A 12 1.56 -7.91 2.10
C PHE A 12 2.66 -8.67 2.82
N TYR A 13 2.32 -9.78 3.49
CA TYR A 13 3.28 -10.69 4.12
C TYR A 13 2.75 -12.13 4.09
N ASP A 14 3.67 -13.10 4.09
CA ASP A 14 3.32 -14.54 4.10
C ASP A 14 2.34 -14.92 2.95
N GLY A 15 2.61 -14.41 1.75
CA GLY A 15 1.84 -14.70 0.54
C GLY A 15 0.43 -14.09 0.50
N GLY A 16 0.07 -13.18 1.41
CA GLY A 16 -1.26 -12.60 1.44
C GLY A 16 -1.34 -11.16 1.96
N TRP A 17 -2.47 -10.52 1.66
CA TRP A 17 -2.85 -9.22 2.22
C TRP A 17 -3.38 -9.38 3.64
N LYS A 18 -2.87 -8.56 4.55
CA LYS A 18 -3.13 -8.67 5.98
C LYS A 18 -3.40 -7.28 6.55
N TYR A 19 -4.44 -7.17 7.35
CA TYR A 19 -4.83 -5.93 7.98
C TYR A 19 -4.19 -5.83 9.36
N ASP A 20 -3.65 -4.66 9.67
CA ASP A 20 -3.35 -4.35 11.06
C ASP A 20 -4.62 -3.83 11.73
N LEU A 21 -5.26 -4.71 12.48
CA LEU A 21 -6.54 -4.45 13.13
C LEU A 21 -6.41 -3.67 14.44
N LEU A 22 -5.18 -3.38 14.89
CA LEU A 22 -4.94 -2.74 16.19
C LEU A 22 -5.52 -1.32 16.28
N ASP A 23 -5.72 -0.63 15.15
CA ASP A 23 -6.41 0.67 15.05
C ASP A 23 -7.90 0.58 14.67
N TYR A 24 -8.44 -0.64 14.46
CA TYR A 24 -9.70 -0.87 13.74
C TYR A 24 -10.67 -1.80 14.50
N THR A 25 -10.67 -1.74 15.82
CA THR A 25 -11.27 -2.76 16.70
C THR A 25 -12.79 -2.89 16.68
N GLU A 26 -13.59 -2.13 15.93
CA GLU A 26 -15.06 -2.26 16.05
C GLU A 26 -15.88 -2.26 14.75
N ASN A 27 -15.28 -2.04 13.56
CA ASN A 27 -16.10 -1.84 12.37
C ASN A 27 -15.57 -2.52 11.11
N HIS A 28 -16.04 -3.76 10.87
CA HIS A 28 -15.75 -4.57 9.69
C HIS A 28 -16.03 -3.82 8.36
N SER A 29 -17.00 -2.89 8.37
CA SER A 29 -17.29 -2.06 7.19
C SER A 29 -16.12 -1.14 6.79
N LYS A 30 -15.32 -0.67 7.77
CA LYS A 30 -14.18 0.23 7.56
C LYS A 30 -13.03 -0.46 6.81
N LEU A 31 -12.79 -1.75 7.10
CA LEU A 31 -11.80 -2.56 6.37
C LEU A 31 -12.17 -2.72 4.90
N GLY A 32 -13.47 -2.93 4.61
CA GLY A 32 -13.99 -3.00 3.26
C GLY A 32 -13.75 -1.71 2.48
N TYR A 33 -13.98 -0.55 3.10
CA TYR A 33 -13.71 0.75 2.46
C TYR A 33 -12.22 0.94 2.14
N ILE A 34 -11.32 0.58 3.06
CA ILE A 34 -9.88 0.70 2.85
C ILE A 34 -9.41 -0.24 1.73
N HIS A 35 -9.84 -1.49 1.74
CA HIS A 35 -9.52 -2.45 0.67
C HIS A 35 -9.96 -1.91 -0.70
N ASN A 36 -11.19 -1.41 -0.78
CA ASN A 36 -11.74 -0.88 -2.01
C ASN A 36 -11.01 0.39 -2.45
N ALA A 37 -10.62 1.26 -1.52
CA ALA A 37 -9.82 2.44 -1.82
C ALA A 37 -8.48 2.05 -2.45
N TYR A 38 -7.71 1.15 -1.84
CA TYR A 38 -6.44 0.67 -2.41
C TYR A 38 -6.64 0.01 -3.78
N ARG A 39 -7.64 -0.87 -3.94
CA ARG A 39 -7.97 -1.47 -5.25
C ARG A 39 -8.26 -0.42 -6.30
N VAL A 40 -9.09 0.57 -5.99
CA VAL A 40 -9.47 1.63 -6.92
C VAL A 40 -8.28 2.50 -7.28
N LEU A 41 -7.48 2.93 -6.29
CA LEU A 41 -6.32 3.79 -6.53
C LEU A 41 -5.26 3.10 -7.38
N LEU A 42 -5.02 1.80 -7.15
CA LEU A 42 -4.08 1.00 -7.93
C LEU A 42 -4.58 0.68 -9.35
N THR A 43 -5.89 0.47 -9.53
CA THR A 43 -6.45 0.07 -10.84
C THR A 43 -6.92 1.25 -11.70
N ARG A 44 -7.21 2.41 -11.10
CA ARG A 44 -7.63 3.63 -11.83
C ARG A 44 -6.51 4.63 -12.07
N GLY A 45 -5.28 4.30 -11.69
CA GLY A 45 -4.09 5.00 -12.19
C GLY A 45 -3.94 4.73 -13.69
N ARG A 46 -4.66 5.50 -14.52
CA ARG A 46 -4.79 5.27 -15.97
C ARG A 46 -3.44 5.22 -16.69
N ASP A 47 -2.54 6.13 -16.30
CA ASP A 47 -1.25 6.31 -16.95
C ASP A 47 -0.07 6.04 -15.98
N TRP A 48 -0.26 6.35 -14.68
CA TRP A 48 0.78 6.23 -13.65
C TRP A 48 0.17 6.32 -12.25
N VAL A 49 0.79 5.63 -11.30
CA VAL A 49 0.56 5.74 -9.85
C VAL A 49 1.92 5.81 -9.14
N ILE A 50 2.03 6.68 -8.15
CA ILE A 50 3.21 6.75 -7.27
C ILE A 50 2.80 6.17 -5.92
N LEU A 51 3.54 5.18 -5.45
CA LEU A 51 3.39 4.62 -4.12
C LEU A 51 4.54 5.13 -3.25
N TYR A 52 4.21 5.78 -2.15
CA TYR A 52 5.17 6.17 -1.13
C TYR A 52 5.05 5.19 0.04
N PHE A 53 6.17 4.55 0.39
CA PHE A 53 6.28 3.68 1.55
C PHE A 53 7.13 4.39 2.60
N PRO A 54 6.58 4.72 3.78
CA PRO A 54 7.39 5.11 4.93
C PRO A 54 8.46 4.05 5.22
N ASP A 55 9.66 4.49 5.61
CA ASP A 55 10.77 3.63 6.00
C ASP A 55 10.53 3.01 7.39
N ILE A 56 9.65 2.00 7.42
CA ILE A 56 9.30 1.22 8.60
C ILE A 56 9.31 -0.27 8.25
N TRP A 57 9.80 -1.10 9.17
CA TRP A 57 10.07 -2.51 8.92
C TRP A 57 8.80 -3.30 8.55
N GLU A 58 7.63 -2.88 9.04
CA GLU A 58 6.34 -3.50 8.76
C GLU A 58 5.95 -3.42 7.28
N LEU A 59 6.50 -2.46 6.55
CA LEU A 59 6.20 -2.24 5.13
C LEU A 59 7.22 -2.88 4.19
N ASN A 60 8.35 -3.41 4.69
CA ASN A 60 9.39 -4.00 3.85
C ASN A 60 8.84 -5.06 2.90
N SER A 61 8.06 -6.03 3.40
CA SER A 61 7.46 -7.07 2.56
C SER A 61 6.45 -6.52 1.54
N THR A 62 5.78 -5.41 1.87
CA THR A 62 4.84 -4.76 0.95
C THR A 62 5.57 -4.01 -0.15
N TYR A 63 6.64 -3.29 0.21
CA TYR A 63 7.53 -2.64 -0.76
C TYR A 63 8.12 -3.67 -1.73
N GLU A 64 8.69 -4.76 -1.21
CA GLU A 64 9.26 -5.84 -2.02
C GLU A 64 8.22 -6.50 -2.94
N TYR A 65 6.99 -6.67 -2.46
CA TYR A 65 5.89 -7.16 -3.31
C TYR A 65 5.70 -6.27 -4.56
N PHE A 66 5.65 -4.95 -4.39
CA PHE A 66 5.46 -4.04 -5.53
C PHE A 66 6.70 -3.99 -6.43
N ARG A 67 7.91 -4.04 -5.88
CA ARG A 67 9.15 -4.16 -6.67
C ARG A 67 9.14 -5.41 -7.54
N ASN A 68 8.75 -6.55 -6.98
CA ASN A 68 8.60 -7.81 -7.71
C ASN A 68 7.46 -7.78 -8.73
N ALA A 69 6.43 -6.97 -8.49
CA ALA A 69 5.35 -6.73 -9.45
C ALA A 69 5.73 -5.76 -10.60
N GLY A 70 6.98 -5.26 -10.62
CA GLY A 70 7.50 -4.39 -11.69
C GLY A 70 7.45 -2.89 -11.40
N PHE A 71 7.09 -2.47 -10.18
CA PHE A 71 7.18 -1.05 -9.81
C PHE A 71 8.64 -0.62 -9.75
N ILE A 72 8.92 0.55 -10.31
CA ILE A 72 10.28 1.12 -10.37
C ILE A 72 10.43 2.14 -9.24
N GLU A 73 11.53 2.04 -8.49
CA GLU A 73 11.88 3.02 -7.48
C GLU A 73 12.25 4.36 -8.11
N LEU A 74 11.67 5.45 -7.61
CA LEU A 74 11.97 6.80 -8.05
C LEU A 74 13.23 7.31 -7.36
N SER A 75 14.39 7.01 -7.91
CA SER A 75 15.68 7.54 -7.47
C SER A 75 15.83 9.00 -7.92
N GLY A 76 15.28 9.96 -7.18
CA GLY A 76 15.36 11.37 -7.59
C GLY A 76 14.93 12.43 -6.58
N LEU A 77 14.22 12.08 -5.51
CA LEU A 77 13.87 13.00 -4.43
C LEU A 77 14.93 12.92 -3.32
N LYS A 78 16.14 13.39 -3.62
CA LYS A 78 17.10 13.67 -2.54
C LYS A 78 16.62 14.95 -1.84
N ASN A 79 16.29 14.82 -0.55
CA ASN A 79 16.09 15.96 0.34
C ASN A 79 17.36 16.82 0.40
#